data_AF-A0A8J8JBY1-F1
#
_entry.id   AF-A0A8J8JBY1-F1
#
_cell.length_a   1.000
_cell.length_b   1.000
_cell.length_c   1.000
_cell.angle_alpha   90.00
_cell.angle_beta   90.00
_cell.angle_gamma   90.00
#
_symmetry.space_group_name_H-M   'P 1'
#
loop_
_entity.id
_entity.type
_entity.pdbx_description
1 polymer ?
#
loop_
_entity_poly.entity_id
_entity_poly.type
_entity_poly.pdbx_seq_one_letter_code
_entity_poly.pdbx_strand_id
1 'polypeptide(L)'
;MRWVDVKEGFKEFLEEFKREKTGIAGVILLVILVLVALTAPYTTMPDLPEKWRSSAYWEDNPKNVPPTWYNMFTSQKLVPQEVYYANDLKISHPSDTLTVIEADYLFPEKHILGPQGIIIRGLNVTLNAPSKAPTMDVYLLRPDGKTIPLLTNKQLSSGTTISIGRDSTISTNVYIWLVNVTEGREITMFEVPLETILISDMVAPMFAKVEPGMNVSDIIANPQPLHGQYKLILKINNPAPKYNQVIYDNLKVTFLGRSYGTMGTDYLGRDLWAGIIWGSRVSLTIGILVSVLSTVIGLIYGVTSAYLGGNSDEIMMRINEIFASIPSLPILILIGATLGHVTLWFIVLLLVIFGWMGIARIARSMALQIKEQTYIEAAKALGAGNGRIIFKHILPQLLPYAFAVIALSVPGAVIAEASLSFLGIGDPSAVTWGQILNAAQAQSATTKGYWWWVLPPGLGIAVVGLTFVLIGTALDKILNPRLRRL
;
A
#
# COMPACT_ATOMS: atom_id res chain seq x y z
N MET A 1 -33.52 12.66 -35.27
CA MET A 1 -33.78 11.68 -34.21
C MET A 1 -34.58 12.33 -33.12
N ARG A 2 -35.73 11.77 -32.81
CA ARG A 2 -36.47 12.12 -31.59
C ARG A 2 -35.71 11.50 -30.42
N TRP A 3 -35.78 12.12 -29.24
CA TRP A 3 -35.21 11.55 -28.00
C TRP A 3 -35.71 10.12 -27.72
N VAL A 4 -36.88 9.78 -28.24
CA VAL A 4 -37.48 8.44 -28.17
C VAL A 4 -36.62 7.40 -28.88
N ASP A 5 -36.12 7.69 -30.09
CA ASP A 5 -35.30 6.77 -30.90
C ASP A 5 -33.97 6.43 -30.19
N VAL A 6 -33.38 7.42 -29.50
CA VAL A 6 -32.14 7.22 -28.71
C VAL A 6 -32.42 6.36 -27.48
N LYS A 7 -33.58 6.55 -26.84
CA LYS A 7 -33.99 5.79 -25.65
C LYS A 7 -34.29 4.33 -26.00
N GLU A 8 -34.94 4.08 -27.14
CA GLU A 8 -35.22 2.72 -27.62
C GLU A 8 -33.94 1.99 -28.02
N GLY A 9 -33.06 2.62 -28.80
CA GLY A 9 -31.77 2.03 -29.15
C GLY A 9 -30.89 1.73 -27.93
N PHE A 10 -30.93 2.60 -26.91
CA PHE A 10 -30.24 2.34 -25.64
C PHE A 10 -30.84 1.16 -24.85
N LYS A 11 -32.17 1.00 -24.87
CA LYS A 11 -32.85 -0.12 -24.22
C LYS A 11 -32.49 -1.44 -24.90
N GLU A 12 -32.55 -1.50 -26.22
CA GLU A 12 -32.14 -2.67 -27.00
C GLU A 12 -30.68 -3.04 -26.74
N PHE A 13 -29.79 -2.04 -26.74
CA PHE A 13 -28.39 -2.23 -26.40
C PHE A 13 -28.19 -2.85 -25.02
N LEU A 14 -28.92 -2.38 -24.00
CA LEU A 14 -28.85 -2.95 -22.65
C LEU A 14 -29.38 -4.39 -22.59
N GLU A 15 -30.43 -4.69 -23.34
CA GLU A 15 -30.96 -6.07 -23.43
C GLU A 15 -29.97 -7.00 -24.12
N GLU A 16 -29.27 -6.54 -25.15
CA GLU A 16 -28.20 -7.30 -25.80
C GLU A 16 -26.98 -7.46 -24.88
N PHE A 17 -26.58 -6.42 -24.15
CA PHE A 17 -25.46 -6.50 -23.20
C PHE A 17 -25.72 -7.52 -22.08
N LYS A 18 -26.96 -7.60 -21.58
CA LYS A 18 -27.36 -8.61 -20.59
C LYS A 18 -27.27 -10.05 -21.11
N ARG A 19 -27.15 -10.28 -22.42
CA ARG A 19 -26.96 -11.63 -22.98
C ARG A 19 -25.48 -12.02 -23.05
N GLU A 20 -24.57 -11.05 -23.01
CA GLU A 20 -23.12 -11.29 -23.04
C GLU A 20 -22.58 -11.68 -21.66
N LYS A 21 -22.33 -12.97 -21.46
CA LYS A 21 -21.86 -13.53 -20.18
C LYS A 21 -20.55 -12.89 -19.69
N THR A 22 -19.62 -12.60 -20.62
CA THR A 22 -18.33 -11.95 -20.29
C THR A 22 -18.54 -10.52 -19.82
N GLY A 23 -19.48 -9.80 -20.43
CA GLY A 23 -19.85 -8.44 -20.02
C GLY A 23 -20.44 -8.41 -18.61
N ILE A 24 -21.34 -9.35 -18.30
CA ILE A 24 -21.91 -9.49 -16.95
C ILE A 24 -20.82 -9.80 -15.91
N ALA A 25 -19.91 -10.73 -16.22
CA ALA A 25 -18.79 -11.04 -15.32
C ALA A 25 -17.92 -9.80 -15.04
N GLY A 26 -17.61 -9.01 -16.09
CA GLY A 26 -16.92 -7.74 -15.95
C GLY A 26 -17.68 -6.73 -15.08
N VAL A 27 -19.00 -6.59 -15.25
CA VAL A 27 -19.82 -5.70 -14.43
C VAL A 27 -19.85 -6.14 -12.96
N ILE A 28 -19.95 -7.43 -12.67
CA ILE A 28 -19.90 -7.95 -11.30
C ILE A 28 -18.56 -7.61 -10.65
N LEU A 29 -17.44 -7.85 -11.36
CA LEU A 29 -16.11 -7.48 -10.87
C LEU A 29 -15.98 -5.98 -10.65
N LEU A 30 -16.53 -5.15 -11.54
CA LEU A 30 -16.52 -3.71 -11.40
C LEU A 30 -17.30 -3.26 -10.16
N VAL A 31 -18.48 -3.85 -9.90
CA VAL A 31 -19.26 -3.56 -8.69
C VAL A 31 -18.45 -3.90 -7.44
N ILE A 32 -17.78 -5.05 -7.41
CA ILE A 32 -16.92 -5.44 -6.29
C ILE A 32 -15.77 -4.43 -6.10
N LEU A 33 -15.07 -4.07 -7.18
CA LEU A 33 -13.97 -3.10 -7.14
C LEU A 33 -14.43 -1.71 -6.67
N VAL A 34 -15.58 -1.25 -7.16
CA VAL A 34 -16.17 0.03 -6.75
C VAL A 34 -16.57 -0.02 -5.27
N LEU A 35 -17.17 -1.12 -4.80
CA LEU A 35 -17.48 -1.28 -3.38
C LEU A 35 -16.21 -1.23 -2.54
N VAL A 36 -15.17 -1.99 -2.89
CA VAL A 36 -13.87 -1.96 -2.19
C VAL A 36 -13.29 -0.55 -2.14
N ALA A 37 -13.32 0.18 -3.27
CA ALA A 37 -12.79 1.54 -3.35
C ALA A 37 -13.60 2.56 -2.53
N LEU A 38 -14.93 2.42 -2.49
CA LEU A 38 -15.81 3.29 -1.72
C LEU A 38 -15.73 3.00 -0.22
N THR A 39 -15.60 1.72 0.16
CA THR A 39 -15.48 1.32 1.56
C THR A 39 -14.09 1.52 2.12
N ALA A 40 -13.07 1.75 1.27
CA ALA A 40 -11.67 1.89 1.68
C ALA A 40 -11.44 2.80 2.90
N PRO A 41 -12.00 4.03 2.97
CA PRO A 41 -11.84 4.90 4.14
C PRO A 41 -12.38 4.32 5.45
N TYR A 42 -13.39 3.44 5.37
CA TYR A 42 -14.03 2.82 6.52
C TYR A 42 -13.38 1.48 6.88
N THR A 43 -12.95 0.70 5.89
CA THR A 43 -12.31 -0.61 6.10
C THR A 43 -10.82 -0.49 6.43
N THR A 44 -10.20 0.66 6.17
CA THR A 44 -8.82 0.96 6.52
C THR A 44 -8.79 2.11 7.53
N MET A 45 -8.60 3.35 7.07
CA MET A 45 -8.70 4.58 7.84
C MET A 45 -8.90 5.78 6.91
N PRO A 46 -9.70 6.79 7.28
CA PRO A 46 -10.00 7.92 6.38
C PRO A 46 -8.79 8.78 6.03
N ASP A 47 -7.83 8.88 6.94
CA ASP A 47 -6.61 9.69 6.87
C ASP A 47 -5.38 8.85 6.48
N LEU A 48 -5.59 7.70 5.82
CA LEU A 48 -4.51 6.79 5.43
C LEU A 48 -3.39 7.49 4.66
N PRO A 49 -3.62 8.38 3.67
CA PRO A 49 -2.53 9.01 2.92
C PRO A 49 -1.58 9.85 3.78
N GLU A 50 -2.07 10.44 4.86
CA GLU A 50 -1.24 11.20 5.80
C GLU A 50 -0.44 10.23 6.69
N LYS A 51 -1.12 9.25 7.28
CA LYS A 51 -0.51 8.23 8.15
C LYS A 51 0.46 7.32 7.41
N TRP A 52 0.21 7.00 6.15
CA TRP A 52 1.05 6.13 5.30
C TRP A 52 2.48 6.66 5.13
N ARG A 53 2.65 7.97 5.26
CA ARG A 53 3.94 8.66 5.16
C ARG A 53 4.61 8.86 6.52
N SER A 54 3.86 8.73 7.61
CA SER A 54 4.37 8.87 8.97
C SER A 54 5.01 7.58 9.44
N SER A 55 6.35 7.51 9.43
CA SER A 55 7.08 6.36 9.99
C SER A 55 6.78 6.14 11.47
N ALA A 56 6.53 7.22 12.22
CA ALA A 56 6.19 7.16 13.64
C ALA A 56 4.85 6.43 13.90
N TYR A 57 3.88 6.56 12.99
CA TYR A 57 2.58 5.91 13.13
C TYR A 57 2.68 4.38 13.04
N TRP A 58 3.58 3.88 12.19
CA TRP A 58 3.76 2.43 11.93
C TRP A 58 4.88 1.80 12.75
N GLU A 59 5.53 2.57 13.61
CA GLU A 59 6.72 2.13 14.34
C GLU A 59 6.43 0.92 15.24
N ASP A 60 5.18 0.82 15.72
CA ASP A 60 4.65 -0.23 16.60
C ASP A 60 4.38 -1.56 15.89
N ASN A 61 4.49 -1.59 14.57
CA ASN A 61 4.31 -2.79 13.77
C ASN A 61 5.65 -3.47 13.46
N PRO A 62 5.65 -4.81 13.29
CA PRO A 62 6.79 -5.54 12.80
C PRO A 62 7.10 -5.14 11.36
N LYS A 63 8.38 -5.22 10.99
CA LYS A 63 8.87 -4.77 9.69
C LYS A 63 9.17 -5.97 8.80
N ASN A 64 8.74 -5.90 7.54
CA ASN A 64 8.95 -6.94 6.53
C ASN A 64 8.43 -8.32 6.95
N VAL A 65 7.22 -8.41 7.51
CA VAL A 65 6.66 -9.70 7.92
C VAL A 65 5.48 -10.14 7.05
N PRO A 66 5.33 -11.45 6.77
CA PRO A 66 4.22 -11.99 6.00
C PRO A 66 2.88 -11.86 6.72
N PRO A 67 1.76 -12.05 6.00
CA PRO A 67 0.44 -12.15 6.61
C PRO A 67 0.33 -13.32 7.59
N THR A 68 -0.50 -13.20 8.62
CA THR A 68 -0.65 -14.24 9.64
C THR A 68 -1.17 -15.58 9.10
N TRP A 69 -1.99 -15.54 8.04
CA TRP A 69 -2.47 -16.76 7.38
C TRP A 69 -1.37 -17.54 6.64
N TYR A 70 -0.18 -16.96 6.44
CA TYR A 70 0.99 -17.67 5.92
C TYR A 70 1.28 -18.95 6.71
N ASN A 71 1.07 -18.91 8.03
CA ASN A 71 1.23 -20.05 8.95
C ASN A 71 0.30 -21.24 8.67
N MET A 72 -0.75 -21.08 7.85
CA MET A 72 -1.63 -22.18 7.43
C MET A 72 -1.00 -23.05 6.34
N PHE A 73 0.00 -22.52 5.63
CA PHE A 73 0.62 -23.15 4.47
C PHE A 73 2.07 -23.59 4.73
N THR A 74 2.58 -23.39 5.95
CA THR A 74 3.95 -23.74 6.33
C THR A 74 4.00 -24.69 7.52
N SER A 75 4.95 -25.64 7.49
CA SER A 75 5.22 -26.52 8.62
C SER A 75 5.86 -25.77 9.79
N GLN A 76 6.68 -24.78 9.47
CA GLN A 76 7.37 -23.93 10.41
C GLN A 76 6.59 -22.61 10.59
N LYS A 77 6.06 -22.38 11.80
CA LYS A 77 5.19 -21.23 12.06
C LYS A 77 5.98 -20.00 12.50
N LEU A 78 5.45 -18.83 12.14
CA LEU A 78 5.95 -17.52 12.53
C LEU A 78 5.05 -16.93 13.61
N VAL A 79 5.64 -16.42 14.70
CA VAL A 79 4.83 -15.89 15.81
C VAL A 79 3.99 -14.70 15.34
N PRO A 80 2.68 -14.64 15.64
CA PRO A 80 1.89 -13.43 15.39
C PRO A 80 2.30 -12.31 16.37
N GLN A 81 1.90 -11.08 16.07
CA GLN A 81 2.07 -9.97 17.01
C GLN A 81 1.12 -10.12 18.20
N GLU A 82 1.64 -9.83 19.39
CA GLU A 82 0.87 -9.78 20.64
C GLU A 82 1.02 -8.40 21.29
N VAL A 83 -0.10 -7.88 21.81
CA VAL A 83 -0.18 -6.57 22.45
C VAL A 83 -0.82 -6.74 23.82
N TYR A 84 -0.15 -6.23 24.84
CA TYR A 84 -0.59 -6.22 26.22
C TYR A 84 -0.83 -4.76 26.63
N TYR A 85 -2.05 -4.44 27.04
CA TYR A 85 -2.42 -3.14 27.58
C TYR A 85 -2.30 -3.15 29.10
N ALA A 86 -2.40 -1.99 29.75
CA ALA A 86 -2.27 -1.85 31.20
C ALA A 86 -3.11 -2.87 32.01
N ASN A 87 -4.31 -3.24 31.55
CA ASN A 87 -5.18 -4.22 32.20
C ASN A 87 -4.72 -5.68 32.08
N ASP A 88 -3.90 -5.99 31.08
CA ASP A 88 -3.35 -7.33 30.85
C ASP A 88 -2.06 -7.56 31.66
N LEU A 89 -1.51 -6.49 32.24
CA LEU A 89 -0.23 -6.50 32.95
C LEU A 89 -0.43 -6.72 34.45
N LYS A 90 0.47 -7.48 35.06
CA LYS A 90 0.50 -7.64 36.52
C LYS A 90 1.29 -6.50 37.13
N ILE A 91 0.59 -5.57 37.77
CA ILE A 91 1.20 -4.41 38.42
C ILE A 91 1.20 -4.63 39.93
N SER A 92 2.36 -4.45 40.55
CA SER A 92 2.54 -4.56 42.00
C SER A 92 3.38 -3.41 42.53
N HIS A 93 3.18 -3.07 43.81
CA HIS A 93 3.92 -2.02 44.51
C HIS A 93 4.62 -2.61 45.73
N PRO A 94 5.81 -3.23 45.57
CA PRO A 94 6.54 -3.80 46.70
C PRO A 94 6.97 -2.76 47.74
N SER A 95 7.12 -1.50 47.35
CA SER A 95 7.38 -0.37 48.26
C SER A 95 6.80 0.93 47.68
N ASP A 96 6.74 1.98 48.49
CA ASP A 96 6.27 3.32 48.06
C ASP A 96 7.08 3.91 46.90
N THR A 97 8.33 3.48 46.73
CA THR A 97 9.25 3.96 45.69
C THR A 97 9.37 3.00 44.52
N LEU A 98 8.91 1.75 44.64
CA LEU A 98 9.11 0.72 43.63
C LEU A 98 7.78 0.21 43.08
N THR A 99 7.62 0.33 41.78
CA THR A 99 6.52 -0.31 41.04
C THR A 99 7.10 -1.39 40.13
N VAL A 100 6.52 -2.59 40.17
CA VAL A 100 6.92 -3.71 39.32
C VAL A 100 5.76 -4.07 38.41
N ILE A 101 6.02 -4.05 37.10
CA ILE A 101 5.06 -4.40 36.06
C ILE A 101 5.58 -5.63 35.32
N GLU A 102 4.75 -6.67 35.25
CA GLU A 102 5.10 -7.92 34.59
C GLU A 102 4.17 -8.18 33.39
N ALA A 103 4.77 -8.48 32.24
CA ALA A 103 4.07 -8.98 31.06
C ALA A 103 4.49 -10.44 30.83
N ASP A 104 3.54 -11.36 30.93
CA ASP A 104 3.76 -12.78 30.63
C ASP A 104 3.63 -13.00 29.11
N TYR A 105 4.62 -13.64 28.49
CA TYR A 105 4.65 -13.93 27.05
C TYR A 105 4.95 -15.41 26.81
N LEU A 106 4.06 -16.11 26.09
CA LEU A 106 4.24 -17.52 25.76
C LEU A 106 4.88 -17.66 24.37
N PHE A 107 6.09 -18.21 24.30
CA PHE A 107 6.70 -18.59 23.03
C PHE A 107 6.34 -20.04 22.65
N PRO A 108 5.45 -20.28 21.66
CA PRO A 108 4.86 -21.61 21.45
C PRO A 108 5.77 -22.56 20.66
N GLU A 109 5.70 -23.87 20.97
CA GLU A 109 6.63 -24.93 20.50
C GLU A 109 6.75 -25.14 18.99
N LYS A 110 5.78 -24.70 18.18
CA LYS A 110 5.77 -24.91 16.73
C LYS A 110 6.44 -23.78 15.93
N HIS A 111 6.96 -22.76 16.61
CA HIS A 111 7.50 -21.56 15.98
C HIS A 111 9.02 -21.58 15.95
N ILE A 112 9.65 -21.18 14.85
CA ILE A 112 11.12 -21.32 14.73
C ILE A 112 11.85 -20.23 15.53
N LEU A 113 11.30 -19.02 15.53
CA LEU A 113 11.95 -17.83 16.07
C LEU A 113 10.94 -17.04 16.90
N GLY A 114 11.46 -16.45 17.97
CA GLY A 114 10.71 -15.53 18.81
C GLY A 114 10.35 -14.22 18.09
N PRO A 115 9.79 -13.25 18.83
CA PRO A 115 9.38 -11.96 18.29
C PRO A 115 10.56 -11.20 17.66
N GLN A 116 10.28 -10.30 16.72
CA GLN A 116 11.28 -9.44 16.06
C GLN A 116 11.76 -8.30 16.99
N GLY A 117 11.05 -8.06 18.09
CA GLY A 117 11.35 -6.99 19.02
C GLY A 117 10.24 -6.81 20.05
N ILE A 118 10.47 -5.93 21.01
CA ILE A 118 9.50 -5.58 22.04
C ILE A 118 9.44 -4.06 22.14
N ILE A 119 8.25 -3.50 22.05
CA ILE A 119 8.04 -2.06 22.17
C ILE A 119 7.23 -1.78 23.44
N ILE A 120 7.74 -0.88 24.28
CA ILE A 120 7.08 -0.40 25.49
C ILE A 120 6.77 1.08 25.28
N ARG A 121 5.49 1.44 25.37
CA ARG A 121 5.00 2.83 25.20
C ARG A 121 3.93 3.17 26.21
N GLY A 122 3.62 4.46 26.31
CA GLY A 122 2.51 4.96 27.12
C GLY A 122 2.85 5.19 28.59
N LEU A 123 4.15 5.19 28.92
CA LEU A 123 4.64 5.67 30.21
C LEU A 123 4.74 7.20 30.17
N ASN A 124 4.04 7.86 31.09
CA ASN A 124 4.11 9.29 31.29
C ASN A 124 4.61 9.61 32.69
N VAL A 125 5.32 10.72 32.82
CA VAL A 125 5.87 11.15 34.10
C VAL A 125 5.62 12.63 34.29
N THR A 126 5.08 12.99 35.46
CA THR A 126 5.01 14.37 35.93
C THR A 126 6.15 14.62 36.90
N LEU A 127 7.06 15.53 36.56
CA LEU A 127 8.28 15.81 37.32
C LEU A 127 8.15 17.15 38.06
N ASN A 128 7.91 17.12 39.37
CA ASN A 128 7.99 18.32 40.22
C ASN A 128 9.29 18.40 41.02
N ALA A 129 10.10 17.33 41.03
CA ALA A 129 11.46 17.30 41.58
C ALA A 129 12.42 16.63 40.57
N PRO A 130 12.95 17.37 39.58
CA PRO A 130 13.74 16.80 38.48
C PRO A 130 15.04 16.11 38.91
N SER A 131 15.67 16.55 40.01
CA SER A 131 16.88 15.93 40.57
C SER A 131 16.65 14.53 41.14
N LYS A 132 15.39 14.12 41.31
CA LYS A 132 14.96 12.79 41.78
C LYS A 132 14.03 12.13 40.77
N ALA A 133 14.33 12.27 39.48
CA ALA A 133 13.52 11.71 38.41
C ALA A 133 13.39 10.18 38.55
N PRO A 134 12.21 9.60 38.26
CA PRO A 134 12.04 8.16 38.25
C PRO A 134 12.94 7.49 37.21
N THR A 135 13.43 6.30 37.54
CA THR A 135 14.23 5.46 36.64
C THR A 135 13.57 4.11 36.45
N MET A 136 13.89 3.44 35.35
CA MET A 136 13.34 2.14 35.02
C MET A 136 14.43 1.14 34.65
N ASP A 137 14.31 -0.05 35.21
CA ASP A 137 15.05 -1.23 34.82
C ASP A 137 14.12 -2.17 34.05
N VAL A 138 14.64 -2.80 33.00
CA VAL A 138 13.90 -3.73 32.15
C VAL A 138 14.65 -5.04 32.13
N TYR A 139 13.97 -6.12 32.51
CA TYR A 139 14.52 -7.48 32.52
C TYR A 139 13.63 -8.41 31.69
N LEU A 140 14.25 -9.41 31.08
CA LEU A 140 13.54 -10.56 30.49
C LEU A 140 13.91 -11.83 31.25
N LEU A 141 12.95 -12.40 31.97
CA LEU A 141 13.07 -13.71 32.59
C LEU A 141 12.71 -14.78 31.57
N ARG A 142 13.60 -15.76 31.41
CA ARG A 142 13.50 -16.86 30.43
C ARG A 142 12.93 -18.13 31.08
N PRO A 143 12.40 -19.09 30.28
CA PRO A 143 11.89 -20.36 30.77
C PRO A 143 12.94 -21.22 31.49
N ASP A 144 14.22 -21.05 31.17
CA ASP A 144 15.35 -21.76 31.79
C ASP A 144 15.82 -21.13 33.11
N GLY A 145 15.07 -20.15 33.64
CA GLY A 145 15.36 -19.45 34.90
C GLY A 145 16.43 -18.36 34.78
N LYS A 146 17.09 -18.21 33.63
CA LYS A 146 18.08 -17.14 33.41
C LYS A 146 17.37 -15.80 33.16
N THR A 147 17.94 -14.71 33.69
CA THR A 147 17.42 -13.35 33.50
C THR A 147 18.37 -12.55 32.64
N ILE A 148 17.83 -11.84 31.64
CA ILE A 148 18.58 -10.91 30.79
C ILE A 148 18.31 -9.49 31.28
N PRO A 149 19.33 -8.72 31.71
CA PRO A 149 19.20 -7.30 31.94
C PRO A 149 19.17 -6.59 30.57
N LEU A 150 18.05 -5.96 30.21
CA LEU A 150 17.90 -5.26 28.93
C LEU A 150 18.26 -3.77 29.07
N LEU A 151 17.74 -3.12 30.10
CA LEU A 151 18.07 -1.74 30.45
C LEU A 151 18.20 -1.61 31.95
N THR A 152 19.12 -0.77 32.39
CA THR A 152 19.34 -0.46 33.81
C THR A 152 19.41 1.05 33.98
N ASN A 153 18.74 1.55 35.02
CA ASN A 153 18.70 2.94 35.45
C ASN A 153 18.30 3.94 34.35
N LYS A 154 17.38 3.55 33.44
CA LYS A 154 16.90 4.42 32.37
C LYS A 154 16.02 5.51 32.98
N GLN A 155 16.47 6.77 32.93
CA GLN A 155 15.65 7.90 33.37
C GLN A 155 14.38 8.00 32.52
N LEU A 156 13.22 8.08 33.18
CA LEU A 156 11.93 8.21 32.52
C LEU A 156 11.59 9.68 32.29
N SER A 157 11.09 9.98 31.09
CA SER A 157 10.44 11.25 30.73
C SER A 157 9.03 10.99 30.18
N SER A 158 8.20 12.04 30.08
CA SER A 158 6.87 11.89 29.51
C SER A 158 6.95 11.44 28.05
N GLY A 159 6.16 10.43 27.66
CA GLY A 159 6.18 9.87 26.30
C GLY A 159 7.37 8.94 26.01
N THR A 160 8.08 8.46 27.03
CA THR A 160 9.19 7.52 26.85
C THR A 160 8.73 6.30 26.05
N THR A 161 9.44 6.03 24.95
CA THR A 161 9.28 4.83 24.13
C THR A 161 10.55 4.02 24.22
N ILE A 162 10.44 2.73 24.50
CA ILE A 162 11.56 1.80 24.53
C ILE A 162 11.33 0.74 23.47
N SER A 163 12.30 0.61 22.57
CA SER A 163 12.25 -0.31 21.43
C SER A 163 13.38 -1.33 21.54
N ILE A 164 13.09 -2.46 22.20
CA ILE A 164 13.98 -3.63 22.27
C ILE A 164 14.11 -4.22 20.87
N GLY A 165 15.34 -4.30 20.36
CA GLY A 165 15.68 -4.67 18.98
C GLY A 165 16.02 -3.48 18.07
N ARG A 166 15.88 -2.24 18.55
CA ARG A 166 16.30 -1.02 17.84
C ARG A 166 17.23 -0.12 18.67
N ASP A 167 17.33 -0.35 19.98
CA ASP A 167 18.22 0.38 20.89
C ASP A 167 19.58 -0.33 21.00
N SER A 168 20.66 0.35 20.66
CA SER A 168 22.03 -0.18 20.70
C SER A 168 22.48 -0.56 22.11
N THR A 169 22.02 0.14 23.14
CA THR A 169 22.31 -0.16 24.55
C THR A 169 21.80 -1.54 24.92
N ILE A 170 20.60 -1.87 24.44
CA ILE A 170 19.96 -3.15 24.70
C ILE A 170 20.72 -4.26 23.97
N SER A 171 21.10 -4.03 22.70
CA SER A 171 21.94 -4.96 21.95
C SER A 171 23.26 -5.25 22.66
N THR A 172 23.92 -4.21 23.19
CA THR A 172 25.15 -4.35 23.99
C THR A 172 24.91 -5.19 25.24
N ASN A 173 23.86 -4.91 26.01
CA ASN A 173 23.55 -5.65 27.24
C ASN A 173 23.23 -7.12 26.98
N VAL A 174 22.50 -7.43 25.90
CA VAL A 174 22.22 -8.81 25.49
C VAL A 174 23.51 -9.53 25.11
N TYR A 175 24.43 -8.86 24.39
CA TYR A 175 25.72 -9.47 24.04
C TYR A 175 26.60 -9.74 25.27
N ILE A 176 26.68 -8.79 26.21
CA ILE A 176 27.39 -8.98 27.49
C ILE A 176 26.81 -10.18 28.24
N TRP A 177 25.47 -10.28 28.29
CA TRP A 177 24.80 -11.43 28.91
C TRP A 177 25.13 -12.75 28.19
N LEU A 178 25.14 -12.78 26.86
CA LEU A 178 25.51 -13.97 26.08
C LEU A 178 26.91 -14.46 26.47
N VAL A 179 27.92 -13.58 26.39
CA VAL A 179 29.32 -13.90 26.72
C VAL A 179 29.45 -14.39 28.16
N ASN A 180 28.77 -13.74 29.11
CA ASN A 180 28.78 -14.17 30.50
C ASN A 180 28.24 -15.61 30.66
N VAL A 181 27.10 -15.93 30.04
CA VAL A 181 26.50 -17.27 30.14
C VAL A 181 27.30 -18.34 29.40
N THR A 182 27.87 -18.02 28.23
CA THR A 182 28.56 -19.01 27.39
C THR A 182 30.01 -19.23 27.78
N GLU A 183 30.75 -18.16 28.07
CA GLU A 183 32.19 -18.19 28.35
C GLU A 183 32.50 -18.10 29.85
N GLY A 184 31.52 -17.74 30.69
CA GLY A 184 31.76 -17.46 32.12
C GLY A 184 32.59 -16.20 32.35
N ARG A 185 32.68 -15.33 31.34
CA ARG A 185 33.51 -14.11 31.36
C ARG A 185 32.62 -12.88 31.50
N GLU A 186 32.88 -12.08 32.53
CA GLU A 186 32.28 -10.74 32.63
C GLU A 186 33.06 -9.76 31.77
N ILE A 187 32.38 -9.17 30.80
CA ILE A 187 32.96 -8.18 29.88
C ILE A 187 32.28 -6.83 30.05
N THR A 188 33.03 -5.78 29.75
CA THR A 188 32.51 -4.41 29.76
C THR A 188 31.98 -3.99 28.39
N MET A 189 31.19 -2.90 28.35
CA MET A 189 30.71 -2.29 27.10
C MET A 189 31.85 -2.02 26.10
N PHE A 190 33.05 -1.68 26.57
CA PHE A 190 34.18 -1.32 25.71
C PHE A 190 34.81 -2.52 24.99
N GLU A 191 34.51 -3.74 25.42
CA GLU A 191 34.98 -4.98 24.81
C GLU A 191 33.98 -5.54 23.78
N VAL A 192 32.79 -4.95 23.65
CA VAL A 192 31.78 -5.40 22.70
C VAL A 192 32.19 -4.99 21.28
N PRO A 193 32.26 -5.92 20.31
CA PRO A 193 32.63 -5.59 18.93
C PRO A 193 31.69 -4.54 18.34
N LEU A 194 32.23 -3.50 17.69
CA LEU A 194 31.41 -2.47 17.05
C LEU A 194 30.44 -3.05 16.03
N GLU A 195 30.85 -4.10 15.32
CA GLU A 195 29.99 -4.82 14.37
C GLU A 195 28.77 -5.41 15.07
N THR A 196 28.87 -5.91 16.30
CA THR A 196 27.72 -6.39 17.07
C THR A 196 26.76 -5.27 17.46
N ILE A 197 27.29 -4.07 17.70
CA ILE A 197 26.49 -2.87 18.01
C ILE A 197 25.76 -2.36 16.76
N LEU A 198 26.35 -2.58 15.58
CA LEU A 198 25.86 -2.15 14.27
C LEU A 198 25.01 -3.22 13.56
N ILE A 199 25.19 -4.50 13.88
CA ILE A 199 24.46 -5.64 13.30
C ILE A 199 23.11 -5.81 13.97
N SER A 200 22.12 -5.93 13.09
CA SER A 200 20.70 -6.07 13.30
C SER A 200 20.30 -7.33 14.08
N ASP A 201 19.45 -7.10 15.07
CA ASP A 201 18.56 -8.07 15.74
C ASP A 201 19.18 -9.00 16.81
N MET A 202 19.68 -8.40 17.90
CA MET A 202 19.98 -9.11 19.16
C MET A 202 18.73 -9.62 19.90
N VAL A 203 17.53 -9.53 19.30
CA VAL A 203 16.32 -10.05 19.94
C VAL A 203 16.26 -11.57 19.80
N ALA A 204 16.64 -12.12 18.65
CA ALA A 204 16.55 -13.57 18.43
C ALA A 204 17.34 -14.40 19.48
N PRO A 205 18.58 -14.05 19.86
CA PRO A 205 19.30 -14.74 20.94
C PRO A 205 18.59 -14.73 22.30
N MET A 206 17.78 -13.71 22.61
CA MET A 206 17.00 -13.65 23.86
C MET A 206 16.00 -14.81 23.98
N PHE A 207 15.52 -15.30 22.82
CA PHE A 207 14.56 -16.40 22.69
C PHE A 207 15.21 -17.71 22.21
N ALA A 208 16.54 -17.78 22.18
CA ALA A 208 17.29 -18.95 21.77
C ALA A 208 17.79 -19.76 22.98
N LYS A 209 18.19 -21.02 22.79
CA LYS A 209 18.93 -21.83 23.77
C LYS A 209 20.34 -21.27 23.93
N VAL A 210 20.78 -21.12 25.17
CA VAL A 210 22.10 -20.58 25.53
C VAL A 210 22.65 -21.39 26.70
N GLU A 211 23.73 -22.12 26.44
CA GLU A 211 24.40 -23.02 27.37
C GLU A 211 25.90 -22.70 27.46
N PRO A 212 26.55 -23.00 28.61
CA PRO A 212 28.00 -22.85 28.74
C PRO A 212 28.76 -23.64 27.67
N GLY A 213 29.81 -23.05 27.10
CA GLY A 213 30.63 -23.65 26.05
C GLY A 213 30.10 -23.50 24.62
N MET A 214 28.91 -22.93 24.41
CA MET A 214 28.43 -22.55 23.08
C MET A 214 29.18 -21.34 22.53
N ASN A 215 29.37 -21.27 21.21
CA ASN A 215 29.94 -20.10 20.56
C ASN A 215 28.88 -19.00 20.36
N VAL A 216 29.19 -17.78 20.82
CA VAL A 216 28.30 -16.60 20.71
C VAL A 216 27.96 -16.28 19.25
N SER A 217 28.92 -16.41 18.32
CA SER A 217 28.66 -16.14 16.90
C SER A 217 27.62 -17.10 16.32
N ASP A 218 27.64 -18.35 16.76
CA ASP A 218 26.75 -19.39 16.26
C ASP A 218 25.33 -19.20 16.79
N ILE A 219 25.18 -18.76 18.04
CA ILE A 219 23.89 -18.42 18.64
C ILE A 219 23.23 -17.25 17.89
N ILE A 220 24.02 -16.23 17.54
CA ILE A 220 23.52 -15.05 16.81
C ILE A 220 23.15 -15.42 15.37
N ALA A 221 24.00 -16.17 14.67
CA ALA A 221 23.77 -16.53 13.28
C ALA A 221 22.65 -17.58 13.11
N ASN A 222 22.56 -18.56 14.01
CA ASN A 222 21.65 -19.70 13.91
C ASN A 222 20.98 -20.00 15.26
N PRO A 223 20.12 -19.10 15.76
CA PRO A 223 19.46 -19.25 17.06
C PRO A 223 18.53 -20.46 17.08
N GLN A 224 18.79 -21.39 18.02
CA GLN A 224 17.91 -22.54 18.28
C GLN A 224 16.81 -22.11 19.27
N PRO A 225 15.51 -22.29 18.99
CA PRO A 225 14.47 -21.74 19.85
C PRO A 225 14.44 -22.36 21.25
N LEU A 226 14.23 -21.50 22.26
CA LEU A 226 13.93 -21.88 23.63
C LEU A 226 12.45 -21.60 23.91
N HIS A 227 11.59 -22.61 23.78
CA HIS A 227 10.15 -22.45 24.00
C HIS A 227 9.81 -22.33 25.49
N GLY A 228 8.66 -21.73 25.78
CA GLY A 228 8.09 -21.66 27.12
C GLY A 228 7.58 -20.28 27.51
N GLN A 229 7.37 -20.11 28.81
CA GLN A 229 6.88 -18.88 29.41
C GLN A 229 8.03 -17.91 29.68
N TYR A 230 7.97 -16.76 29.01
CA TYR A 230 8.84 -15.62 29.25
C TYR A 230 8.09 -14.59 30.09
N LYS A 231 8.83 -13.81 30.86
CA LYS A 231 8.26 -12.70 31.61
C LYS A 231 9.11 -11.45 31.42
N LEU A 232 8.53 -10.42 30.82
CA LEU A 232 9.12 -9.09 30.76
C LEU A 232 8.80 -8.35 32.06
N ILE A 233 9.83 -7.91 32.77
CA ILE A 233 9.70 -7.27 34.08
C ILE A 233 10.21 -5.84 33.97
N LEU A 234 9.35 -4.87 34.25
CA LEU A 234 9.67 -3.46 34.33
C LEU A 234 9.69 -3.07 35.81
N LYS A 235 10.86 -2.65 36.32
CA LYS A 235 10.99 -2.11 37.68
C LYS A 235 11.15 -0.61 37.59
N ILE A 236 10.15 0.12 38.03
CA ILE A 236 10.14 1.58 38.06
C ILE A 236 10.48 2.04 39.47
N ASN A 237 11.64 2.67 39.63
CA ASN A 237 12.07 3.28 40.86
C ASN A 237 11.75 4.78 40.84
N ASN A 238 10.81 5.21 41.67
CA ASN A 238 10.44 6.60 41.90
C ASN A 238 10.95 7.03 43.29
N PRO A 239 12.13 7.67 43.38
CA PRO A 239 12.72 8.04 44.66
C PRO A 239 12.01 9.22 45.36
N ALA A 240 11.03 9.85 44.72
CA ALA A 240 10.30 10.99 45.26
C ALA A 240 8.80 10.93 44.89
N PRO A 241 8.05 9.90 45.33
CA PRO A 241 6.68 9.63 44.87
C PRO A 241 5.66 10.71 45.26
N LYS A 242 5.98 11.52 46.29
CA LYS A 242 5.17 12.69 46.68
C LYS A 242 5.27 13.85 45.70
N TYR A 243 6.35 13.93 44.94
CA TYR A 243 6.65 15.04 44.03
C TYR A 243 6.56 14.61 42.57
N ASN A 244 7.07 13.42 42.25
CA ASN A 244 7.07 12.86 40.91
C ASN A 244 6.01 11.77 40.81
N GLN A 245 5.19 11.82 39.77
CA GLN A 245 4.15 10.83 39.51
C GLN A 245 4.48 10.07 38.22
N VAL A 246 4.34 8.75 38.26
CA VAL A 246 4.45 7.89 37.07
C VAL A 246 3.06 7.39 36.71
N ILE A 247 2.63 7.68 35.50
CA ILE A 247 1.32 7.35 34.96
C ILE A 247 1.51 6.25 33.92
N TYR A 248 0.83 5.13 34.14
CA TYR A 248 0.94 3.92 33.32
C TYR A 248 -0.43 3.43 32.81
N ASP A 249 -1.48 4.25 32.89
CA ASP A 249 -2.84 3.88 32.44
C ASP A 249 -2.91 3.53 30.95
N ASN A 250 -2.07 4.19 30.13
CA ASN A 250 -1.96 3.95 28.70
C ASN A 250 -0.76 3.06 28.35
N LEU A 251 -0.18 2.38 29.34
CA LEU A 251 0.95 1.47 29.11
C LEU A 251 0.56 0.38 28.11
N LYS A 252 1.40 0.21 27.11
CA LYS A 252 1.27 -0.78 26.06
C LYS A 252 2.63 -1.46 25.87
N VAL A 253 2.64 -2.78 26.00
CA VAL A 253 3.78 -3.64 25.69
C VAL A 253 3.42 -4.45 24.44
N THR A 254 4.20 -4.31 23.38
CA THR A 254 3.97 -4.99 22.11
C THR A 254 5.13 -5.92 21.80
N PHE A 255 4.85 -7.21 21.71
CA PHE A 255 5.78 -8.20 21.17
C PHE A 255 5.59 -8.24 19.66
N LEU A 256 6.57 -7.71 18.93
CA LEU A 256 6.52 -7.61 17.48
C LEU A 256 6.55 -9.01 16.87
N GLY A 257 5.46 -9.37 16.18
CA GLY A 257 5.34 -10.66 15.53
C GLY A 257 6.34 -10.85 14.37
N ARG A 258 6.51 -12.09 13.95
CA ARG A 258 7.11 -12.46 12.66
C ARG A 258 6.07 -12.70 11.58
N SER A 259 4.80 -12.50 11.89
CA SER A 259 3.69 -12.40 10.95
C SER A 259 2.68 -11.36 11.45
N TYR A 260 1.98 -10.69 10.54
CA TYR A 260 1.07 -9.59 10.90
C TYR A 260 -0.10 -9.46 9.93
N GLY A 261 -1.29 -9.27 10.48
CA GLY A 261 -2.48 -8.87 9.73
C GLY A 261 -2.83 -9.79 8.56
N THR A 262 -3.60 -9.24 7.62
CA THR A 262 -4.13 -9.98 6.47
C THR A 262 -3.20 -9.98 5.26
N MET A 263 -2.34 -8.98 5.09
CA MET A 263 -1.40 -8.87 3.96
C MET A 263 0.06 -8.67 4.38
N GLY A 264 0.36 -8.74 5.68
CA GLY A 264 1.70 -8.48 6.19
C GLY A 264 2.05 -7.00 6.22
N THR A 265 3.33 -6.73 6.45
CA THR A 265 3.85 -5.36 6.55
C THR A 265 5.04 -5.12 5.66
N ASP A 266 5.31 -3.83 5.45
CA ASP A 266 6.48 -3.38 4.72
C ASP A 266 7.70 -3.03 5.60
N TYR A 267 8.76 -2.47 5.00
CA TYR A 267 10.02 -2.13 5.69
C TYR A 267 9.85 -1.02 6.74
N LEU A 268 8.79 -0.22 6.64
CA LEU A 268 8.43 0.79 7.63
C LEU A 268 7.44 0.24 8.68
N GLY A 269 6.95 -0.98 8.51
CA GLY A 269 5.92 -1.58 9.35
C GLY A 269 4.49 -1.23 8.88
N ARG A 270 4.34 -0.63 7.69
CA ARG A 270 3.02 -0.24 7.18
C ARG A 270 2.18 -1.47 6.90
N ASP A 271 0.92 -1.44 7.33
CA ASP A 271 -0.02 -2.51 7.01
C ASP A 271 -0.35 -2.49 5.51
N LEU A 272 0.12 -3.51 4.79
CA LEU A 272 -0.05 -3.59 3.34
C LEU A 272 -1.51 -3.75 2.94
N TRP A 273 -2.36 -4.34 3.80
CA TRP A 273 -3.79 -4.47 3.51
C TRP A 273 -4.42 -3.09 3.33
N ALA A 274 -4.13 -2.17 4.25
CA ALA A 274 -4.61 -0.80 4.16
C ALA A 274 -4.17 -0.12 2.85
N GLY A 275 -2.90 -0.27 2.48
CA GLY A 275 -2.35 0.28 1.24
C GLY A 275 -2.96 -0.32 -0.02
N ILE A 276 -3.18 -1.64 -0.06
CA ILE A 276 -3.76 -2.34 -1.21
C ILE A 276 -5.22 -1.91 -1.42
N ILE A 277 -6.02 -1.89 -0.36
CA ILE A 277 -7.43 -1.49 -0.44
C ILE A 277 -7.55 -0.02 -0.84
N TRP A 278 -6.73 0.86 -0.26
CA TRP A 278 -6.74 2.29 -0.65
C TRP A 278 -6.25 2.52 -2.08
N GLY A 279 -5.23 1.78 -2.53
CA GLY A 279 -4.72 1.85 -3.90
C GLY A 279 -5.79 1.58 -4.95
N SER A 280 -6.76 0.71 -4.66
CA SER A 280 -7.89 0.43 -5.57
C SER A 280 -8.68 1.70 -5.93
N ARG A 281 -8.90 2.59 -4.97
CA ARG A 281 -9.59 3.87 -5.18
C ARG A 281 -8.81 4.78 -6.11
N VAL A 282 -7.50 4.87 -5.89
CA VAL A 282 -6.62 5.70 -6.72
C VAL A 282 -6.58 5.18 -8.15
N SER A 283 -6.35 3.88 -8.33
CA SER A 283 -6.28 3.25 -9.64
C SER A 283 -7.60 3.37 -10.42
N LEU A 284 -8.76 3.11 -9.79
CA LEU A 284 -10.06 3.28 -10.46
C LEU A 284 -10.33 4.74 -10.83
N THR A 285 -10.02 5.68 -9.95
CA THR A 285 -10.22 7.12 -10.21
C THR A 285 -9.42 7.56 -11.41
N ILE A 286 -8.13 7.22 -11.46
CA ILE A 286 -7.23 7.62 -12.55
C ILE A 286 -7.63 6.92 -13.85
N GLY A 287 -7.83 5.60 -13.79
CA GLY A 287 -8.20 4.81 -14.95
C GLY A 287 -9.44 5.35 -15.65
N ILE A 288 -10.51 5.56 -14.88
CA ILE A 288 -11.80 6.07 -15.41
C ILE A 288 -11.65 7.51 -15.89
N LEU A 289 -11.04 8.40 -15.10
CA LEU A 289 -10.96 9.82 -15.42
C LEU A 289 -10.15 10.07 -16.70
N VAL A 290 -8.97 9.45 -16.82
CA VAL A 290 -8.14 9.55 -18.02
C VAL A 290 -8.90 9.03 -19.23
N SER A 291 -9.52 7.86 -19.12
CA SER A 291 -10.23 7.22 -20.24
C SER A 291 -11.42 8.04 -20.72
N VAL A 292 -12.22 8.57 -19.80
CA VAL A 292 -13.37 9.43 -20.13
C VAL A 292 -12.90 10.72 -20.80
N LEU A 293 -11.94 11.42 -20.22
CA LEU A 293 -11.46 12.70 -20.74
C LEU A 293 -10.79 12.54 -22.11
N SER A 294 -9.89 11.57 -22.26
CA SER A 294 -9.25 11.28 -23.56
C SER A 294 -10.27 10.88 -24.61
N THR A 295 -11.31 10.12 -24.25
CA THR A 295 -12.36 9.72 -25.18
C THR A 295 -13.20 10.91 -25.63
N VAL A 296 -13.63 11.76 -24.69
CA VAL A 296 -14.42 12.97 -25.00
C VAL A 296 -13.62 13.90 -25.92
N ILE A 297 -12.36 14.17 -25.59
CA ILE A 297 -11.49 15.03 -26.41
C ILE A 297 -11.31 14.42 -27.80
N GLY A 298 -10.95 13.12 -27.87
CA GLY A 298 -10.71 12.43 -29.13
C GLY A 298 -11.95 12.41 -30.03
N LEU A 299 -13.13 12.14 -29.48
CA LEU A 299 -14.39 12.14 -30.23
C LEU A 299 -14.73 13.52 -30.78
N ILE A 300 -14.70 14.55 -29.93
CA ILE A 300 -15.01 15.92 -30.37
C ILE A 300 -14.02 16.34 -31.45
N TYR A 301 -12.74 16.07 -31.25
CA TYR A 301 -11.68 16.43 -32.21
C TYR A 301 -11.86 15.72 -33.55
N GLY A 302 -11.98 14.39 -33.54
CA GLY A 302 -12.07 13.58 -34.75
C GLY A 302 -13.35 13.81 -35.54
N VAL A 303 -14.49 13.95 -34.85
CA VAL A 303 -15.78 14.27 -35.49
C VAL A 303 -15.74 15.67 -36.12
N THR A 304 -15.17 16.65 -35.40
CA THR A 304 -15.07 18.02 -35.90
C THR A 304 -14.17 18.08 -37.14
N SER A 305 -13.01 17.40 -37.13
CA SER A 305 -12.12 17.40 -38.29
C SER A 305 -12.78 16.71 -39.50
N ALA A 306 -13.42 15.55 -39.31
CA ALA A 306 -14.14 14.85 -40.37
C ALA A 306 -15.27 15.69 -40.99
N TYR A 307 -16.03 16.39 -40.15
CA TYR A 307 -17.18 17.19 -40.57
C TYR A 307 -16.76 18.45 -41.33
N LEU A 308 -15.73 19.16 -40.85
CA LEU A 308 -15.25 20.38 -41.51
C LEU A 308 -14.58 20.07 -42.87
N GLY A 309 -13.84 18.96 -42.96
CA GLY A 309 -13.18 18.54 -44.20
C GLY A 309 -12.11 19.52 -44.71
N GLY A 310 -11.60 19.24 -45.91
CA GLY A 310 -10.62 20.09 -46.60
C GLY A 310 -9.38 20.42 -45.76
N ASN A 311 -8.91 21.66 -45.84
CA ASN A 311 -7.70 22.11 -45.13
C ASN A 311 -7.84 22.05 -43.60
N SER A 312 -9.05 22.23 -43.06
CA SER A 312 -9.26 22.17 -41.60
C SER A 312 -9.02 20.77 -41.07
N ASP A 313 -9.54 19.76 -41.78
CA ASP A 313 -9.30 18.36 -41.47
C ASP A 313 -7.82 18.01 -41.55
N GLU A 314 -7.15 18.46 -42.62
CA GLU A 314 -5.71 18.22 -42.79
C GLU A 314 -4.89 18.84 -41.65
N ILE A 315 -5.09 20.11 -41.32
CA ILE A 315 -4.36 20.80 -40.23
C ILE A 315 -4.59 20.10 -38.89
N MET A 316 -5.85 19.77 -38.57
CA MET A 316 -6.17 19.06 -37.33
C MET A 316 -5.49 17.68 -37.29
N MET A 317 -5.51 16.93 -38.39
CA MET A 317 -4.85 15.64 -38.44
C MET A 317 -3.33 15.74 -38.38
N ARG A 318 -2.72 16.80 -38.91
CA ARG A 318 -1.29 17.10 -38.72
C ARG A 318 -0.95 17.35 -37.26
N ILE A 319 -1.74 18.13 -36.55
CA ILE A 319 -1.56 18.33 -35.09
C ILE A 319 -1.64 16.98 -34.37
N ASN A 320 -2.66 16.18 -34.68
CA ASN A 320 -2.80 14.84 -34.11
C ASN A 320 -1.60 13.92 -34.41
N GLU A 321 -1.05 13.97 -35.63
CA GLU A 321 0.18 13.23 -36.01
C GLU A 321 1.40 13.69 -35.20
N ILE A 322 1.57 14.99 -34.99
CA ILE A 322 2.65 15.55 -34.17
C ILE A 322 2.59 14.99 -32.75
N PHE A 323 1.45 15.08 -32.07
CA PHE A 323 1.33 14.48 -30.74
C PHE A 323 1.54 12.96 -30.78
N ALA A 324 1.08 12.26 -31.82
CA ALA A 324 1.16 10.80 -31.88
C ALA A 324 2.57 10.29 -32.14
N SER A 325 3.42 11.11 -32.74
CA SER A 325 4.84 10.83 -32.93
C SER A 325 5.66 10.96 -31.64
N ILE A 326 5.10 11.63 -30.62
CA ILE A 326 5.78 11.84 -29.35
C ILE A 326 5.55 10.61 -28.44
N PRO A 327 6.63 9.95 -27.96
CA PRO A 327 6.49 8.84 -27.05
C PRO A 327 6.10 9.36 -25.65
N SER A 328 4.86 9.11 -25.24
CA SER A 328 4.28 9.67 -24.03
C SER A 328 5.00 9.24 -22.75
N LEU A 329 5.31 7.95 -22.61
CA LEU A 329 6.00 7.40 -21.44
C LEU A 329 7.40 8.03 -21.23
N PRO A 330 8.29 8.11 -22.23
CA PRO A 330 9.56 8.84 -22.09
C PRO A 330 9.40 10.30 -21.66
N ILE A 331 8.41 11.03 -22.16
CA ILE A 331 8.16 12.42 -21.70
C ILE A 331 7.72 12.44 -20.24
N LEU A 332 6.78 11.57 -19.86
CA LEU A 332 6.32 11.44 -18.48
C LEU A 332 7.49 11.14 -17.53
N ILE A 333 8.40 10.25 -17.95
CA ILE A 333 9.61 9.92 -17.19
C ILE A 333 10.56 11.11 -17.09
N LEU A 334 10.82 11.80 -18.20
CA LEU A 334 11.71 12.97 -18.24
C LEU A 334 11.21 14.10 -17.35
N ILE A 335 9.91 14.41 -17.43
CA ILE A 335 9.30 15.46 -16.59
C ILE A 335 9.32 15.03 -15.13
N GLY A 336 9.01 13.77 -14.85
CA GLY A 336 9.11 13.18 -13.52
C GLY A 336 10.50 13.30 -12.90
N ALA A 337 11.52 12.95 -13.67
CA ALA A 337 12.91 13.00 -13.23
C ALA A 337 13.42 14.43 -13.02
N THR A 338 12.95 15.40 -13.82
CA THR A 338 13.38 16.81 -13.69
C THR A 338 12.66 17.55 -12.57
N LEU A 339 11.37 17.27 -12.36
CA LEU A 339 10.58 17.88 -11.28
C LEU A 339 10.71 17.14 -9.94
N GLY A 340 11.31 15.95 -9.94
CA GLY A 340 11.49 15.07 -8.77
C GLY A 340 10.20 14.32 -8.41
N HIS A 341 9.12 15.07 -8.11
CA HIS A 341 7.81 14.51 -7.79
C HIS A 341 6.73 15.22 -8.59
N VAL A 342 5.80 14.45 -9.14
CA VAL A 342 4.62 14.99 -9.83
C VAL A 342 3.36 14.66 -9.06
N THR A 343 2.42 15.60 -9.02
CA THR A 343 1.11 15.35 -8.40
C THR A 343 0.30 14.37 -9.25
N LEU A 344 -0.62 13.67 -8.59
CA LEU A 344 -1.49 12.69 -9.24
C LEU A 344 -2.32 13.35 -10.35
N TRP A 345 -2.79 14.58 -10.11
CA TRP A 345 -3.54 15.36 -11.10
C TRP A 345 -2.69 15.77 -12.31
N PHE A 346 -1.39 16.01 -12.10
CA PHE A 346 -0.48 16.30 -13.20
C PHE A 346 -0.21 15.05 -14.05
N ILE A 347 -0.08 13.87 -13.44
CA ILE A 347 -0.03 12.60 -14.17
C ILE A 347 -1.30 12.41 -15.00
N VAL A 348 -2.48 12.60 -14.41
CA VAL A 348 -3.76 12.52 -15.13
C VAL A 348 -3.79 13.49 -16.30
N LEU A 349 -3.39 14.75 -16.11
CA LEU A 349 -3.35 15.76 -17.17
C LEU A 349 -2.48 15.31 -18.35
N LEU A 350 -1.27 14.84 -18.07
CA LEU A 350 -0.36 14.39 -19.12
C LEU A 350 -0.88 13.15 -19.84
N LEU A 351 -1.43 12.17 -19.11
CA LEU A 351 -2.06 10.99 -19.71
C LEU A 351 -3.23 11.39 -20.62
N VAL A 352 -4.01 12.41 -20.24
CA VAL A 352 -5.10 12.92 -21.07
C VAL A 352 -4.57 13.59 -22.33
N ILE A 353 -3.55 14.44 -22.23
CA ILE A 353 -2.91 15.16 -23.36
C ILE A 353 -2.37 14.18 -24.40
N PHE A 354 -1.86 13.02 -23.99
CA PHE A 354 -1.34 12.01 -24.90
C PHE A 354 -2.31 10.84 -25.18
N GLY A 355 -3.48 10.79 -24.53
CA GLY A 355 -4.41 9.65 -24.64
C GLY A 355 -5.44 9.76 -25.77
N TRP A 356 -5.70 10.95 -26.30
CA TRP A 356 -6.84 11.21 -27.19
C TRP A 356 -6.61 10.88 -28.67
N MET A 357 -5.36 10.72 -29.09
CA MET A 357 -4.97 10.77 -30.50
C MET A 357 -5.45 9.58 -31.32
N GLY A 358 -5.32 8.37 -30.76
CA GLY A 358 -5.84 7.15 -31.40
C GLY A 358 -7.36 7.20 -31.54
N ILE A 359 -8.03 7.71 -30.50
CA ILE A 359 -9.48 7.85 -30.46
C ILE A 359 -9.96 8.84 -31.53
N ALA A 360 -9.27 9.97 -31.70
CA ALA A 360 -9.59 10.95 -32.73
C ALA A 360 -9.51 10.38 -34.15
N ARG A 361 -8.47 9.58 -34.47
CA ARG A 361 -8.33 8.96 -35.80
C ARG A 361 -9.49 8.03 -36.14
N ILE A 362 -9.89 7.19 -35.20
CA ILE A 362 -10.99 6.25 -35.39
C ILE A 362 -12.33 7.00 -35.44
N ALA A 363 -12.55 7.95 -34.53
CA ALA A 363 -13.75 8.80 -34.52
C ALA A 363 -13.91 9.55 -35.85
N ARG A 364 -12.81 10.09 -36.40
CA ARG A 364 -12.77 10.72 -37.72
C ARG A 364 -13.22 9.75 -38.81
N SER A 365 -12.69 8.52 -38.83
CA SER A 365 -13.06 7.51 -39.82
C SER A 365 -14.56 7.17 -39.81
N MET A 366 -15.17 7.06 -38.62
CA MET A 366 -16.61 6.84 -38.49
C MET A 366 -17.41 8.08 -38.90
N ALA A 367 -16.98 9.27 -38.48
CA ALA A 367 -17.64 10.52 -38.80
C ALA A 367 -17.61 10.83 -40.31
N LEU A 368 -16.55 10.45 -41.02
CA LEU A 368 -16.48 10.53 -42.48
C LEU A 368 -17.53 9.66 -43.18
N GLN A 369 -17.92 8.53 -42.59
CA GLN A 369 -18.99 7.69 -43.12
C GLN A 369 -20.37 8.25 -42.77
N ILE A 370 -20.53 8.76 -41.55
CA ILE A 370 -21.81 9.30 -41.06
C ILE A 370 -22.16 10.60 -41.78
N LYS A 371 -21.19 11.47 -42.08
CA LYS A 371 -21.44 12.77 -42.72
C LYS A 371 -22.03 12.67 -44.14
N GLU A 372 -21.80 11.55 -44.83
CA GLU A 372 -22.29 11.26 -46.19
C GLU A 372 -23.68 10.62 -46.19
N GLN A 373 -24.32 10.49 -45.02
CA GLN A 373 -25.67 9.93 -44.91
C GLN A 373 -26.72 10.94 -45.40
N THR A 374 -27.75 10.46 -46.11
CA THR A 374 -28.80 11.29 -46.72
C THR A 374 -29.55 12.18 -45.72
N TYR A 375 -29.76 11.73 -44.49
CA TYR A 375 -30.42 12.54 -43.45
C TYR A 375 -29.53 13.71 -42.95
N ILE A 376 -28.20 13.62 -43.08
CA ILE A 376 -27.29 14.73 -42.80
C ILE A 376 -27.40 15.79 -43.90
N GLU A 377 -27.43 15.36 -45.16
CA GLU A 377 -27.66 16.27 -46.31
C GLU A 377 -29.01 16.99 -46.20
N ALA A 378 -30.07 16.24 -45.87
CA ALA A 378 -31.39 16.83 -45.63
C ALA A 378 -31.37 17.84 -44.47
N ALA A 379 -30.67 17.54 -43.37
CA ALA A 379 -30.53 18.48 -42.25
C ALA A 379 -29.79 19.77 -42.66
N LYS A 380 -28.76 19.67 -43.51
CA LYS A 380 -28.06 20.83 -44.09
C LYS A 380 -28.99 21.65 -44.98
N ALA A 381 -29.76 21.00 -45.86
CA ALA A 381 -30.73 21.66 -46.74
C ALA A 381 -31.82 22.42 -45.97
N LEU A 382 -32.18 21.93 -44.78
CA LEU A 382 -33.10 22.59 -43.85
C LEU A 382 -32.44 23.68 -42.98
N GLY A 383 -31.18 24.04 -43.25
CA GLY A 383 -30.49 25.13 -42.56
C GLY A 383 -29.92 24.77 -41.19
N ALA A 384 -29.67 23.49 -40.90
CA ALA A 384 -29.01 23.11 -39.65
C ALA A 384 -27.55 23.60 -39.61
N GLY A 385 -27.19 24.40 -38.59
CA GLY A 385 -25.83 24.88 -38.40
C GLY A 385 -24.83 23.76 -38.03
N ASN A 386 -23.55 23.97 -38.30
CA ASN A 386 -22.46 22.99 -38.12
C ASN A 386 -22.45 22.33 -36.74
N GLY A 387 -22.51 23.12 -35.66
CA GLY A 387 -22.55 22.58 -34.30
C GLY A 387 -23.78 21.72 -34.03
N ARG A 388 -24.94 22.07 -34.62
CA ARG A 388 -26.14 21.23 -34.52
C ARG A 388 -25.91 19.87 -35.17
N ILE A 389 -25.28 19.83 -36.35
CA ILE A 389 -24.98 18.58 -37.04
C ILE A 389 -23.99 17.73 -36.24
N ILE A 390 -22.90 18.32 -35.78
CA ILE A 390 -21.90 17.62 -34.96
C ILE A 390 -22.52 17.04 -33.69
N PHE A 391 -23.13 17.88 -32.85
CA PHE A 391 -23.54 17.45 -31.50
C PHE A 391 -24.90 16.73 -31.45
N LYS A 392 -25.81 16.98 -32.40
CA LYS A 392 -27.14 16.34 -32.39
C LYS A 392 -27.31 15.22 -33.40
N HIS A 393 -26.45 15.14 -34.42
CA HIS A 393 -26.58 14.12 -35.46
C HIS A 393 -25.41 13.15 -35.45
N ILE A 394 -24.17 13.64 -35.55
CA ILE A 394 -23.00 12.74 -35.71
C ILE A 394 -22.55 12.15 -34.37
N LEU A 395 -22.21 12.99 -33.39
CA LEU A 395 -21.64 12.57 -32.12
C LEU A 395 -22.51 11.54 -31.35
N PRO A 396 -23.86 11.68 -31.29
CA PRO A 396 -24.70 10.68 -30.63
C PRO A 396 -24.60 9.28 -31.22
N GLN A 397 -24.29 9.15 -32.52
CA GLN A 397 -24.11 7.85 -33.16
C GLN A 397 -22.78 7.19 -32.80
N LEU A 398 -21.80 7.95 -32.33
CA LEU A 398 -20.52 7.42 -31.85
C LEU A 398 -20.54 7.11 -30.34
N LEU A 399 -21.62 7.41 -29.60
CA LEU A 399 -21.73 7.08 -28.18
C LEU A 399 -21.49 5.60 -27.87
N PRO A 400 -21.99 4.64 -28.67
CA PRO A 400 -21.72 3.24 -28.40
C PRO A 400 -20.21 2.94 -28.48
N TYR A 401 -19.54 3.41 -29.53
CA TYR A 401 -18.08 3.32 -29.67
C TYR A 401 -17.35 4.01 -28.50
N ALA A 402 -17.83 5.17 -28.05
CA ALA A 402 -17.29 5.89 -26.91
C ALA A 402 -17.26 5.02 -25.64
N PHE A 403 -18.36 4.33 -25.33
CA PHE A 403 -18.44 3.47 -24.15
C PHE A 403 -17.44 2.30 -24.23
N ALA A 404 -17.33 1.66 -25.40
CA ALA A 404 -16.36 0.59 -25.61
C ALA A 404 -14.91 1.08 -25.42
N VAL A 405 -14.57 2.22 -26.01
CA VAL A 405 -13.22 2.79 -25.90
C VAL A 405 -12.89 3.25 -24.49
N ILE A 406 -13.85 3.84 -23.76
CA ILE A 406 -13.63 4.19 -22.35
C ILE A 406 -13.24 2.94 -21.58
N ALA A 407 -14.00 1.85 -21.71
CA ALA A 407 -13.68 0.60 -21.03
C ALA A 407 -12.31 0.05 -21.45
N LEU A 408 -12.00 0.02 -22.75
CA LEU A 408 -10.72 -0.51 -23.25
C LEU A 408 -9.51 0.36 -22.90
N SER A 409 -9.71 1.65 -22.61
CA SER A 409 -8.63 2.59 -22.29
C SER A 409 -8.23 2.58 -20.80
N VAL A 410 -9.14 2.17 -19.91
CA VAL A 410 -8.91 2.15 -18.45
C VAL A 410 -7.68 1.34 -18.07
N PRO A 411 -7.48 0.09 -18.56
CA PRO A 411 -6.30 -0.70 -18.21
C PRO A 411 -4.99 0.00 -18.57
N GLY A 412 -4.93 0.64 -19.75
CA GLY A 412 -3.75 1.37 -20.21
C GLY A 412 -3.41 2.56 -19.30
N ALA A 413 -4.42 3.32 -18.88
CA ALA A 413 -4.25 4.44 -17.96
C ALA A 413 -3.77 3.99 -16.56
N VAL A 414 -4.34 2.89 -16.03
CA VAL A 414 -3.93 2.31 -14.73
C VAL A 414 -2.49 1.81 -14.79
N ILE A 415 -2.12 1.09 -15.84
CA ILE A 415 -0.76 0.58 -16.04
C ILE A 415 0.23 1.74 -16.18
N ALA A 416 -0.12 2.80 -16.92
CA ALA A 416 0.74 3.95 -17.11
C ALA A 416 1.04 4.67 -15.79
N GLU A 417 0.02 4.92 -14.95
CA GLU A 417 0.25 5.49 -13.62
C GLU A 417 1.06 4.55 -12.72
N ALA A 418 0.69 3.27 -12.66
CA ALA A 418 1.41 2.30 -11.85
C ALA A 418 2.88 2.19 -12.26
N SER A 419 3.18 2.30 -13.55
CA SER A 419 4.55 2.28 -14.09
C SER A 419 5.34 3.52 -13.66
N LEU A 420 4.76 4.71 -13.71
CA LEU A 420 5.42 5.93 -13.26
C LEU A 420 5.65 5.92 -11.74
N SER A 421 4.65 5.51 -10.98
CA SER A 421 4.75 5.33 -9.53
C SER A 421 5.79 4.26 -9.18
N PHE A 422 5.87 3.16 -9.93
CA PHE A 422 6.90 2.13 -9.79
C PHE A 422 8.31 2.66 -10.06
N LEU A 423 8.47 3.57 -11.01
CA LEU A 423 9.75 4.24 -11.30
C LEU A 423 10.12 5.33 -10.27
N GLY A 424 9.30 5.55 -9.24
CA GLY A 424 9.55 6.56 -8.20
C GLY A 424 9.13 7.98 -8.59
N ILE A 425 8.39 8.12 -9.70
CA ILE A 425 7.97 9.40 -10.27
C ILE A 425 6.55 9.81 -9.80
N GLY A 426 5.81 8.88 -9.20
CA GLY A 426 4.44 9.10 -8.73
C GLY A 426 4.29 10.16 -7.63
N ASP A 427 3.03 10.51 -7.34
CA ASP A 427 2.68 11.48 -6.30
C ASP A 427 3.01 10.95 -4.90
N PRO A 428 4.00 11.53 -4.18
CA PRO A 428 4.43 11.03 -2.89
C PRO A 428 3.35 11.14 -1.80
N SER A 429 2.30 11.95 -2.02
CA SER A 429 1.18 12.13 -1.10
C SER A 429 0.06 11.09 -1.29
N ALA A 430 0.00 10.44 -2.45
CA ALA A 430 -0.97 9.38 -2.72
C ALA A 430 -0.48 8.05 -2.13
N VAL A 431 -1.39 7.09 -2.03
CA VAL A 431 -1.07 5.67 -1.73
C VAL A 431 -1.51 4.86 -2.93
N THR A 432 -0.55 4.51 -3.79
CA THR A 432 -0.82 3.78 -5.05
C THR A 432 -0.16 2.41 -5.04
N TRP A 433 -0.69 1.49 -5.85
CA TRP A 433 -0.08 0.17 -6.04
C TRP A 433 1.33 0.27 -6.64
N GLY A 434 1.55 1.22 -7.54
CA GLY A 434 2.89 1.47 -8.10
C GLY A 434 3.91 1.89 -7.04
N GLN A 435 3.52 2.69 -6.05
CA GLN A 435 4.43 3.08 -4.95
C GLN A 435 4.76 1.91 -4.01
N ILE A 436 3.78 1.05 -3.72
CA ILE A 436 4.03 -0.16 -2.94
C ILE A 436 5.04 -1.06 -3.67
N LEU A 437 4.87 -1.21 -4.99
CA LEU A 437 5.80 -1.96 -5.83
C LEU A 437 7.18 -1.29 -5.93
N ASN A 438 7.25 0.05 -5.99
CA ASN A 438 8.52 0.79 -5.95
C ASN A 438 9.27 0.52 -4.64
N ALA A 439 8.59 0.64 -3.50
CA ALA A 439 9.17 0.34 -2.20
C ALA A 439 9.65 -1.13 -2.11
N ALA A 440 8.87 -2.07 -2.67
CA ALA A 440 9.25 -3.47 -2.75
C ALA A 440 10.55 -3.66 -3.55
N GLN A 441 10.64 -3.02 -4.71
CA GLN A 441 11.82 -3.07 -5.57
C GLN A 441 13.04 -2.44 -4.87
N ALA A 442 12.88 -1.26 -4.26
CA ALA A 442 13.94 -0.58 -3.54
C ALA A 442 14.51 -1.41 -2.38
N GLN A 443 13.66 -2.23 -1.73
CA GLN A 443 14.07 -3.10 -0.63
C GLN A 443 14.48 -4.51 -1.06
N SER A 444 14.54 -4.77 -2.37
CA SER A 444 14.83 -6.09 -2.92
C SER A 444 13.87 -7.17 -2.37
N ALA A 445 12.60 -6.81 -2.18
CA ALA A 445 11.57 -7.68 -1.61
C ALA A 445 11.46 -9.02 -2.34
N THR A 446 11.55 -9.01 -3.67
CA THR A 446 11.47 -10.21 -4.51
C THR A 446 12.60 -11.20 -4.22
N THR A 447 13.85 -10.74 -4.11
CA THR A 447 15.00 -11.62 -3.85
C THR A 447 15.04 -12.10 -2.41
N LYS A 448 14.45 -11.35 -1.48
CA LYS A 448 14.26 -11.74 -0.08
C LYS A 448 13.04 -12.64 0.18
N GLY A 449 12.24 -12.94 -0.85
CA GLY A 449 11.05 -13.78 -0.74
C GLY A 449 9.83 -13.08 -0.13
N TYR A 450 9.82 -11.75 -0.05
CA TYR A 450 8.70 -10.94 0.46
C TYR A 450 7.58 -10.79 -0.56
N TRP A 451 7.03 -11.93 -1.01
CA TRP A 451 6.03 -12.01 -2.08
C TRP A 451 4.76 -11.20 -1.79
N TRP A 452 4.41 -11.01 -0.51
CA TRP A 452 3.21 -10.29 -0.08
C TRP A 452 3.25 -8.78 -0.37
N TRP A 453 4.42 -8.23 -0.69
CA TRP A 453 4.54 -6.85 -1.18
C TRP A 453 4.25 -6.72 -2.68
N VAL A 454 4.51 -7.78 -3.44
CA VAL A 454 4.58 -7.72 -4.90
C VAL A 454 3.31 -8.29 -5.53
N LEU A 455 2.92 -9.50 -5.10
CA LEU A 455 1.79 -10.21 -5.70
C LEU A 455 0.46 -9.47 -5.48
N PRO A 456 0.09 -9.02 -4.28
CA PRO A 456 -1.22 -8.37 -4.09
C PRO A 456 -1.43 -7.08 -4.90
N PRO A 457 -0.53 -6.08 -4.91
CA PRO A 457 -0.74 -4.89 -5.75
C PRO A 457 -0.68 -5.22 -7.25
N GLY A 458 0.17 -6.16 -7.67
CA GLY A 458 0.20 -6.63 -9.07
C GLY A 458 -1.11 -7.29 -9.50
N LEU A 459 -1.67 -8.15 -8.65
CA LEU A 459 -3.00 -8.76 -8.87
C LEU A 459 -4.11 -7.71 -8.87
N GLY A 460 -4.02 -6.67 -8.04
CA GLY A 460 -4.94 -5.54 -8.06
C GLY A 460 -4.99 -4.87 -9.45
N ILE A 461 -3.82 -4.55 -10.01
CA ILE A 461 -3.69 -3.98 -11.36
C ILE A 461 -4.30 -4.93 -12.40
N ALA A 462 -3.96 -6.22 -12.33
CA ALA A 462 -4.46 -7.24 -13.26
C ALA A 462 -5.98 -7.40 -13.20
N VAL A 463 -6.58 -7.39 -12.00
CA VAL A 463 -8.03 -7.53 -11.80
C VAL A 463 -8.78 -6.30 -12.34
N VAL A 464 -8.26 -5.08 -12.11
CA VAL A 464 -8.82 -3.87 -12.72
C VAL A 464 -8.73 -3.97 -14.24
N GLY A 465 -7.57 -4.34 -14.78
CA GLY A 465 -7.39 -4.54 -16.22
C GLY A 465 -8.38 -5.53 -16.81
N LEU A 466 -8.47 -6.72 -16.22
CA LEU A 466 -9.38 -7.79 -16.64
C LEU A 466 -10.85 -7.34 -16.60
N THR A 467 -11.26 -6.65 -15.53
CA THR A 467 -12.62 -6.13 -15.36
C THR A 467 -13.04 -5.26 -16.55
N PHE A 468 -12.20 -4.30 -16.90
CA PHE A 468 -12.49 -3.34 -17.96
C PHE A 468 -12.32 -3.92 -19.37
N VAL A 469 -11.38 -4.87 -19.56
CA VAL A 469 -11.28 -5.63 -20.81
C VAL A 469 -12.54 -6.46 -21.06
N LEU A 470 -13.04 -7.19 -20.06
CA LEU A 470 -14.26 -7.99 -20.19
C LEU A 470 -15.48 -7.13 -20.58
N ILE A 471 -15.63 -5.97 -19.95
CA ILE A 471 -16.67 -4.99 -20.29
C ILE A 471 -16.45 -4.47 -21.71
N GLY A 472 -15.24 -3.98 -22.03
CA GLY A 472 -14.91 -3.39 -23.32
C GLY A 472 -15.13 -4.35 -24.49
N THR A 473 -14.70 -5.61 -24.37
CA THR A 473 -14.90 -6.64 -25.39
C THR A 473 -16.39 -6.99 -25.57
N ALA A 474 -17.17 -7.05 -24.49
CA ALA A 474 -18.62 -7.28 -24.60
C ALA A 474 -19.32 -6.11 -25.30
N LEU A 475 -18.94 -4.86 -24.98
CA LEU A 475 -19.43 -3.67 -25.67
C LEU A 475 -19.06 -3.77 -27.15
N ASP A 476 -17.79 -3.97 -27.49
CA ASP A 476 -17.32 -4.00 -28.89
C ASP A 476 -18.02 -5.06 -29.76
N LYS A 477 -18.31 -6.25 -29.21
CA LYS A 477 -19.08 -7.30 -29.90
C LYS A 477 -20.52 -6.88 -30.25
N ILE A 478 -21.16 -6.09 -29.40
CA ILE A 478 -22.52 -5.59 -29.63
C ILE A 478 -22.49 -4.54 -30.75
N LEU A 479 -21.44 -3.75 -30.81
CA LEU A 479 -21.29 -2.65 -31.77
C LEU A 479 -20.84 -3.09 -33.15
N ASN A 480 -20.12 -4.21 -33.22
CA ASN A 480 -19.62 -4.75 -34.48
C ASN A 480 -20.29 -6.11 -34.78
N PRO A 481 -21.36 -6.13 -35.60
CA PRO A 481 -22.12 -7.34 -35.91
C PRO A 481 -21.28 -8.46 -36.54
N ARG A 482 -20.12 -8.13 -37.13
CA ARG A 482 -19.20 -9.11 -37.71
C ARG A 482 -18.51 -9.98 -36.64
N LEU A 483 -18.36 -9.49 -35.41
CA LEU A 483 -17.75 -10.22 -34.30
C LEU A 483 -18.73 -11.20 -33.61
N ARG A 484 -20.02 -11.19 -33.95
CA ARG A 484 -21.03 -12.13 -33.41
C ARG A 484 -20.95 -13.56 -33.98
N ARG A 485 -20.17 -13.79 -35.04
CA ARG A 485 -20.14 -15.07 -35.79
C ARG A 485 -18.87 -15.92 -35.55
N LEU A 486 -17.96 -15.48 -34.69
CA LEU A 486 -16.79 -16.22 -34.24
C LEU A 486 -16.99 -16.60 -32.77
#